data_AF-A0A914EJ04-F1
#
_entry.id   AF-A0A914EJ04-F1
#
_cell.length_a   1.000
_cell.length_b   1.000
_cell.length_c   1.000
_cell.angle_alpha   90.00
_cell.angle_beta   90.00
_cell.angle_gamma   90.00
#
_symmetry.space_group_name_H-M   'P 1'
#
loop_
_entity.id
_entity.type
_entity.pdbx_description
1 polymer ?
#
loop_
_entity_poly.entity_id
_entity_poly.type
_entity_poly.pdbx_seq_one_letter_code
_entity_poly.pdbx_strand_id
1 'polypeptide(L)'
;MIRRIDNGQVFCEALHVDECGCESWGNFTDEQISNLCTQYQIYEKQLEDNGTFDTRDDFTLVTQPFFNEVTTPPLTENGQVDLTFFCPDCFHFSQKGHAGVSSYLWRNMVEPVGSKTTKANLTAPALPLNCPDPTCPFIRTTKNSLNCTPYWTDAAW
;
A
#
# COMPACT_ATOMS: atom_id res chain seq x y z
N MET A 1 -9.15 11.09 -2.62
CA MET A 1 -9.68 10.26 -1.50
C MET A 1 -9.87 11.09 -0.23
N ILE A 2 -8.94 11.99 0.08
CA ILE A 2 -8.97 12.88 1.26
C ILE A 2 -10.28 13.67 1.36
N ARG A 3 -10.72 14.29 0.26
CA ARG A 3 -12.01 15.02 0.16
C ARG A 3 -13.25 14.24 0.59
N ARG A 4 -13.19 12.90 0.58
CA ARG A 4 -14.28 12.03 1.06
C ARG A 4 -14.13 11.71 2.54
N ILE A 5 -12.90 11.72 3.06
CA ILE A 5 -12.57 11.42 4.46
C ILE A 5 -12.88 12.62 5.34
N ASP A 6 -12.49 13.82 4.93
CA ASP A 6 -12.71 15.05 5.69
C ASP A 6 -14.09 15.68 5.49
N ASN A 7 -14.90 15.18 4.55
CA ASN A 7 -16.20 15.77 4.23
C ASN A 7 -17.10 15.94 5.47
N GLY A 8 -17.49 17.18 5.76
CA GLY A 8 -18.31 17.53 6.91
C GLY A 8 -17.54 17.59 8.24
N GLN A 9 -16.22 17.42 8.24
CA GLN A 9 -15.33 17.55 9.40
C GLN A 9 -14.64 18.91 9.38
N VAL A 10 -15.29 19.94 9.92
CA VAL A 10 -14.81 21.35 9.85
C VAL A 10 -13.35 21.53 10.26
N PHE A 11 -12.92 20.83 11.31
CA PHE A 11 -11.52 20.88 11.75
C PHE A 11 -10.55 20.32 10.69
N CYS A 12 -10.89 19.16 10.11
CA CYS A 12 -10.04 18.49 9.14
C CYS A 12 -10.05 19.21 7.79
N GLU A 13 -11.20 19.69 7.31
CA GLU A 13 -11.30 20.49 6.09
C GLU A 13 -10.43 21.75 6.20
N ALA A 14 -10.45 22.44 7.35
CA ALA A 14 -9.62 23.63 7.58
C ALA A 14 -8.13 23.28 7.66
N LEU A 15 -7.77 22.19 8.36
CA LEU A 15 -6.38 21.76 8.50
C LEU A 15 -5.77 21.34 7.16
N HIS A 16 -6.52 20.60 6.35
CA HIS A 16 -6.05 20.12 5.05
C HIS A 16 -5.85 21.22 4.02
N VAL A 17 -6.46 22.40 4.19
CA VAL A 17 -6.10 23.59 3.41
C VAL A 17 -4.61 23.89 3.60
N ASP A 18 -4.12 23.99 4.82
CA ASP A 18 -2.72 24.37 5.03
C ASP A 18 -1.74 23.22 4.76
N GLU A 19 -2.09 21.99 5.14
CA GLU A 19 -1.17 20.84 5.07
C GLU A 19 -1.14 20.15 3.69
N CYS A 20 -2.27 20.15 2.98
CA CYS A 20 -2.50 19.35 1.76
C CYS A 20 -3.16 20.19 0.65
N GLY A 21 -2.62 21.39 0.39
CA GLY A 21 -3.28 22.39 -0.45
C GLY A 21 -3.71 21.93 -1.86
N CYS A 22 -2.98 21.01 -2.50
CA CYS A 22 -3.41 20.46 -3.79
C CYS A 22 -4.73 19.67 -3.69
N GLU A 23 -4.93 18.93 -2.61
CA GLU A 23 -6.13 18.14 -2.36
C GLU A 23 -7.29 19.02 -1.87
N SER A 24 -7.04 20.13 -1.18
CA SER A 24 -8.10 20.93 -0.55
C SER A 24 -8.47 22.23 -1.31
N TRP A 25 -7.59 22.83 -2.12
CA TRP A 25 -7.79 24.20 -2.64
C TRP A 25 -8.62 24.26 -3.94
N GLY A 26 -9.25 23.15 -4.35
CA GLY A 26 -10.14 23.09 -5.51
C GLY A 26 -9.49 23.33 -6.88
N ASN A 27 -8.24 23.79 -6.94
CA ASN A 27 -7.49 24.04 -8.17
C ASN A 27 -7.18 22.77 -8.98
N PHE A 28 -7.28 21.60 -8.34
CA PHE A 28 -7.07 20.29 -8.96
C PHE A 28 -8.30 19.41 -8.76
N THR A 29 -8.71 18.66 -9.79
CA THR A 29 -9.77 17.66 -9.67
C THR A 29 -9.23 16.38 -9.00
N ASP A 30 -10.13 15.58 -8.42
CA ASP A 30 -9.77 14.25 -7.86
C ASP A 30 -9.09 13.38 -8.91
N GLU A 31 -9.53 13.47 -10.17
CA GLU A 31 -8.96 12.74 -11.29
C GLU A 31 -7.52 13.18 -11.59
N GLN A 32 -7.24 14.49 -11.59
CA GLN A 32 -5.88 14.99 -11.82
C GLN A 32 -4.91 14.52 -10.74
N ILE A 33 -5.32 14.59 -9.47
CA ILE A 33 -4.49 14.15 -8.35
C ILE A 33 -4.30 12.64 -8.39
N SER A 34 -5.39 11.89 -8.60
CA SER A 34 -5.33 10.43 -8.73
C SER A 34 -4.41 10.00 -9.88
N ASN A 35 -4.44 10.69 -11.02
CA ASN A 35 -3.58 10.39 -12.15
C ASN A 35 -2.10 10.63 -11.81
N LEU A 36 -1.77 11.72 -11.11
CA LEU A 36 -0.40 11.95 -10.63
C LEU A 36 0.07 10.84 -9.67
N CYS A 37 -0.78 10.41 -8.74
CA CYS A 37 -0.47 9.28 -7.86
C CYS A 37 -0.25 7.97 -8.65
N THR A 38 -1.12 7.67 -9.62
CA THR A 38 -0.98 6.48 -10.47
C THR A 38 0.29 6.55 -11.32
N GLN A 39 0.65 7.71 -11.89
CA GLN A 39 1.89 7.89 -12.63
C GLN A 39 3.11 7.63 -11.74
N TYR A 40 3.12 8.16 -10.52
CA TYR A 40 4.18 7.91 -9.56
C TYR A 40 4.33 6.40 -9.25
N GLN A 41 3.23 5.69 -8.99
CA GLN A 41 3.22 4.24 -8.78
C GLN A 41 3.75 3.47 -10.01
N ILE A 42 3.39 3.90 -11.24
CA ILE A 42 3.91 3.32 -12.48
C ILE A 42 5.43 3.51 -12.58
N TYR A 43 5.93 4.70 -12.26
CA TYR A 43 7.37 4.98 -12.28
C TYR A 43 8.13 4.15 -11.24
N GLU A 44 7.59 3.96 -10.04
CA GLU A 44 8.18 3.06 -9.04
C GLU A 44 8.27 1.62 -9.56
N LYS A 45 7.21 1.12 -10.21
CA LYS A 45 7.22 -0.22 -10.80
C LYS A 45 8.22 -0.33 -11.97
N GLN A 46 8.32 0.68 -12.81
CA GLN A 46 9.34 0.73 -13.86
C GLN A 46 10.76 0.73 -13.29
N LEU A 47 10.98 1.38 -12.14
CA LEU A 47 12.27 1.40 -11.46
C LEU A 47 12.63 0.02 -10.88
N GLU A 48 11.65 -0.72 -10.36
CA GLU A 48 11.81 -2.14 -10.01
C GLU A 48 12.18 -2.98 -11.25
N ASP A 49 11.45 -2.82 -12.35
CA ASP A 49 11.56 -3.72 -13.52
C ASP A 49 12.76 -3.44 -14.43
N ASN A 50 13.37 -2.24 -14.37
CA ASN A 50 14.43 -1.85 -15.30
C ASN A 50 15.82 -2.42 -14.98
N GLY A 51 15.96 -3.18 -13.88
CA GLY A 51 17.19 -3.84 -13.49
C GLY A 51 18.25 -2.95 -12.82
N THR A 52 17.97 -1.67 -12.56
CA THR A 52 18.90 -0.74 -11.88
C THR A 52 19.40 -1.32 -10.55
N PHE A 53 18.51 -2.00 -9.82
CA PHE A 53 18.80 -2.55 -8.49
C PHE A 53 19.11 -4.05 -8.49
N ASP A 54 19.07 -4.73 -9.64
CA ASP A 54 19.29 -6.17 -9.76
C ASP A 54 20.72 -6.53 -10.22
N THR A 55 21.66 -5.57 -10.09
CA THR A 55 23.08 -5.72 -10.49
C THR A 55 23.94 -6.54 -9.51
N ARG A 56 23.43 -6.80 -8.30
CA ARG A 56 24.10 -7.54 -7.22
C ARG A 56 23.13 -8.55 -6.58
N ASP A 57 23.64 -9.56 -5.89
CA ASP A 57 22.81 -10.66 -5.35
C ASP A 57 22.27 -10.42 -3.95
N ASP A 58 22.72 -9.38 -3.26
CA ASP A 58 22.35 -9.03 -1.88
C ASP A 58 21.52 -7.74 -1.80
N PHE A 59 21.04 -7.23 -2.94
CA PHE A 59 20.07 -6.15 -2.99
C PHE A 59 19.14 -6.32 -4.20
N THR A 60 17.88 -5.89 -4.03
CA THR A 60 16.87 -5.79 -5.10
C THR A 60 15.79 -4.80 -4.64
N LEU A 61 15.06 -4.22 -5.59
CA LEU A 61 13.94 -3.31 -5.31
C LEU A 61 12.63 -4.04 -5.61
N VAL A 62 11.67 -4.00 -4.68
CA VAL A 62 10.34 -4.59 -4.87
C VAL A 62 9.27 -3.67 -4.29
N THR A 63 8.44 -3.13 -5.17
CA THR A 63 7.24 -2.35 -4.86
C THR A 63 6.17 -3.24 -4.23
N GLN A 64 5.40 -2.67 -3.29
CA GLN A 64 4.28 -3.34 -2.63
C GLN A 64 2.98 -2.61 -3.03
N PRO A 65 2.32 -3.04 -4.13
CA PRO A 65 1.27 -2.25 -4.79
C PRO A 65 -0.11 -2.32 -4.12
N PHE A 66 -0.23 -2.78 -2.86
CA PHE A 66 -1.51 -3.01 -2.19
C PHE A 66 -2.44 -1.78 -2.08
N PHE A 67 -1.93 -0.57 -2.35
CA PHE A 67 -2.71 0.67 -2.42
C PHE A 67 -3.08 1.13 -3.84
N ASN A 68 -2.50 0.57 -4.90
CA ASN A 68 -2.57 1.13 -6.25
C ASN A 68 -4.01 1.25 -6.79
N GLU A 69 -4.89 0.32 -6.41
CA GLU A 69 -6.29 0.28 -6.87
C GLU A 69 -7.29 0.64 -5.75
N VAL A 70 -6.82 1.26 -4.67
CA VAL A 70 -7.66 1.65 -3.54
C VAL A 70 -8.27 3.03 -3.81
N THR A 71 -9.59 3.07 -4.00
CA THR A 71 -10.35 4.29 -4.32
C THR A 71 -11.43 4.64 -3.29
N THR A 72 -11.59 3.79 -2.27
CA THR A 72 -12.62 3.94 -1.24
C THR A 72 -11.95 3.99 0.13
N PRO A 73 -12.27 4.98 0.98
CA PRO A 73 -11.76 5.02 2.35
C PRO A 73 -12.32 3.87 3.19
N PRO A 74 -11.72 3.55 4.35
CA PRO A 74 -12.28 2.58 5.29
C PRO A 74 -13.68 3.02 5.73
N LEU A 75 -14.60 2.08 5.85
CA LEU A 75 -15.99 2.33 6.21
C LEU A 75 -16.35 1.62 7.52
N THR A 76 -17.20 2.25 8.33
CA THR A 76 -17.88 1.64 9.46
C THR A 76 -18.98 0.68 9.00
N GLU A 77 -19.55 -0.11 9.91
CA GLU A 77 -20.69 -1.00 9.62
C GLU A 77 -21.91 -0.24 9.06
N ASN A 78 -22.04 1.04 9.39
CA ASN A 78 -23.12 1.90 8.90
C ASN A 78 -22.80 2.56 7.54
N GLY A 79 -21.68 2.23 6.91
CA GLY A 79 -21.27 2.77 5.61
C GLY A 79 -20.70 4.19 5.64
N GLN A 80 -20.48 4.77 6.82
CA GLN A 80 -19.79 6.06 6.99
C GLN A 80 -18.28 5.85 6.99
N VAL A 81 -17.49 6.87 6.63
CA VAL A 81 -16.03 6.81 6.73
C VAL A 81 -15.62 6.53 8.18
N ASP A 82 -14.74 5.54 8.36
CA ASP A 82 -14.20 5.20 9.66
C ASP A 82 -13.02 6.12 10.02
N LEU A 83 -13.35 7.26 10.64
CA LEU A 83 -12.35 8.25 11.08
C LEU A 83 -11.38 7.70 12.12
N THR A 84 -11.70 6.60 12.82
CA THR A 84 -10.76 5.98 13.78
C THR A 84 -9.56 5.33 13.09
N PHE A 85 -9.63 5.11 11.78
CA PHE A 85 -8.51 4.66 10.96
C PHE A 85 -7.44 5.74 10.77
N PHE A 86 -7.78 7.01 10.99
CA PHE A 86 -6.91 8.16 10.81
C PHE A 86 -6.58 8.83 12.15
N CYS A 87 -5.46 9.56 12.18
CA CYS A 87 -5.11 10.47 13.27
C CYS A 87 -6.14 11.60 13.38
N PRO A 88 -6.08 12.43 14.45
CA PRO A 88 -7.01 13.56 14.61
C PRO A 88 -7.05 14.55 13.45
N ASP A 89 -6.02 14.56 12.59
CA ASP A 89 -5.97 15.34 11.35
C ASP A 89 -6.87 14.81 10.22
N CYS A 90 -7.44 13.60 10.32
CA CYS A 90 -8.20 12.92 9.27
C CYS A 90 -7.40 12.56 8.00
N PHE A 91 -6.08 12.44 8.07
CA PHE A 91 -5.25 12.10 6.91
C PHE A 91 -4.18 11.06 7.22
N HIS A 92 -3.35 11.28 8.23
CA HIS A 92 -2.33 10.31 8.61
C HIS A 92 -2.96 9.08 9.26
N PHE A 93 -2.34 7.91 9.12
CA PHE A 93 -2.88 6.70 9.73
C PHE A 93 -2.78 6.75 11.25
N SER A 94 -3.85 6.40 11.95
CA SER A 94 -3.80 6.14 13.40
C SER A 94 -3.06 4.84 13.68
N GLN A 95 -2.93 4.47 14.97
CA GLN A 95 -2.49 3.13 15.34
C GLN A 95 -3.34 2.03 14.67
N LYS A 96 -4.66 2.22 14.56
CA LYS A 96 -5.56 1.29 13.87
C LYS A 96 -5.27 1.26 12.36
N GLY A 97 -5.10 2.43 11.74
CA GLY A 97 -4.73 2.53 10.33
C GLY A 97 -3.42 1.82 10.03
N HIS A 98 -2.38 2.11 10.80
CA HIS A 98 -1.07 1.46 10.69
C HIS A 98 -1.16 -0.06 10.85
N ALA A 99 -1.93 -0.57 11.80
CA ALA A 99 -2.14 -2.01 11.96
C ALA A 99 -2.83 -2.63 10.74
N GLY A 100 -3.86 -1.98 10.21
CA GLY A 100 -4.58 -2.39 9.00
C GLY A 100 -3.67 -2.47 7.78
N VAL A 101 -2.97 -1.39 7.45
CA VAL A 101 -2.11 -1.33 6.27
C VAL A 101 -0.88 -2.24 6.40
N SER A 102 -0.36 -2.43 7.60
CA SER A 102 0.77 -3.35 7.86
C SER A 102 0.41 -4.81 7.58
N SER A 103 -0.85 -5.20 7.83
CA SER A 103 -1.32 -6.56 7.48
C SER A 103 -1.31 -6.79 5.97
N TYR A 104 -1.67 -5.77 5.17
CA TYR A 104 -1.60 -5.83 3.71
C TYR A 104 -0.18 -5.77 3.19
N LEU A 105 0.69 -4.95 3.79
CA LEU A 105 2.12 -4.95 3.49
C LEU A 105 2.73 -6.34 3.70
N TRP A 106 2.43 -7.00 4.83
CA TRP A 106 2.91 -8.35 5.11
C TRP A 106 2.45 -9.35 4.04
N ARG A 107 1.14 -9.33 3.71
CA ARG A 107 0.59 -10.15 2.62
C ARG A 107 1.36 -9.93 1.32
N ASN A 108 1.58 -8.68 0.94
CA ASN A 108 2.28 -8.31 -0.29
C ASN A 108 3.74 -8.77 -0.31
N MET A 109 4.45 -8.71 0.82
CA MET A 109 5.83 -9.17 0.93
C MET A 109 5.98 -10.68 0.69
N VAL A 110 4.96 -11.49 1.00
CA VAL A 110 4.99 -12.96 0.80
C VAL A 110 4.31 -13.41 -0.50
N GLU A 111 3.60 -12.51 -1.20
CA GLU A 111 3.03 -12.76 -2.52
C GLU A 111 4.09 -12.64 -3.62
N PRO A 112 4.13 -13.59 -4.59
CA PRO A 112 5.07 -13.53 -5.72
C PRO A 112 4.95 -12.20 -6.49
N VAL A 113 6.09 -11.65 -6.92
CA VAL A 113 6.13 -10.54 -7.88
C VAL A 113 5.37 -10.95 -9.14
N GLY A 114 4.52 -10.05 -9.65
CA GLY A 114 3.57 -10.33 -10.75
C GLY A 114 2.21 -10.88 -10.30
N SER A 115 2.03 -11.20 -9.01
CA SER A 115 0.76 -11.66 -8.44
C SER A 115 0.47 -11.05 -7.06
N LYS A 116 1.06 -9.88 -6.79
CA LYS A 116 0.81 -9.11 -5.56
C LYS A 116 -0.60 -8.51 -5.57
N THR A 117 -1.25 -8.52 -4.42
CA THR A 117 -2.50 -7.78 -4.19
C THR A 117 -2.28 -6.30 -4.53
N THR A 118 -3.14 -5.73 -5.38
CA THR A 118 -3.10 -4.31 -5.78
C THR A 118 -4.21 -3.47 -5.13
N LYS A 119 -5.21 -4.14 -4.55
CA LYS A 119 -6.39 -3.52 -3.95
C LYS A 119 -6.63 -4.03 -2.52
N ALA A 120 -6.10 -3.31 -1.54
CA ALA A 120 -6.41 -3.56 -0.14
C ALA A 120 -7.87 -3.21 0.20
N ASN A 121 -8.49 -3.98 1.09
CA ASN A 121 -9.73 -3.60 1.73
C ASN A 121 -9.38 -2.83 3.02
N LEU A 122 -9.51 -1.51 3.03
CA LEU A 122 -9.13 -0.73 4.21
C LEU A 122 -10.11 -0.89 5.39
N THR A 123 -11.33 -1.37 5.15
CA THR A 123 -12.33 -1.62 6.20
C THR A 123 -11.98 -2.83 7.07
N ALA A 124 -11.20 -3.77 6.55
CA ALA A 124 -10.83 -4.98 7.28
C ALA A 124 -9.37 -5.36 7.04
N PRO A 125 -8.58 -5.65 8.10
CA PRO A 125 -7.19 -6.06 7.92
C PRO A 125 -7.10 -7.41 7.20
N ALA A 126 -5.96 -7.66 6.55
CA ALA A 126 -5.61 -8.93 5.94
C ALA A 126 -5.23 -9.97 7.01
N LEU A 127 -6.22 -10.45 7.77
CA LEU A 127 -6.06 -11.47 8.79
C LEU A 127 -6.77 -12.79 8.44
N PRO A 128 -6.23 -13.95 8.85
CA PRO A 128 -4.94 -14.13 9.52
C PRO A 128 -3.75 -13.75 8.60
N LEU A 129 -2.61 -13.42 9.20
CA LEU A 129 -1.41 -13.10 8.43
C LEU A 129 -0.98 -14.31 7.59
N ASN A 130 -0.67 -14.06 6.32
CA ASN A 130 -0.22 -15.10 5.40
C ASN A 130 1.12 -15.70 5.89
N CYS A 131 1.20 -17.02 5.94
CA CYS A 131 2.49 -17.71 6.06
C CYS A 131 3.22 -17.70 4.71
N PRO A 132 4.56 -17.68 4.68
CA PRO A 132 5.31 -17.96 3.47
C PRO A 132 4.92 -19.31 2.87
N ASP A 133 4.98 -19.40 1.54
CA ASP A 133 4.73 -20.63 0.79
C ASP A 133 5.71 -21.72 1.27
N PRO A 134 5.25 -22.88 1.75
CA PRO A 134 6.14 -23.95 2.20
C PRO A 134 7.10 -24.46 1.11
N THR A 135 6.73 -24.33 -0.16
CA THR A 135 7.57 -24.69 -1.31
C THR A 135 8.51 -23.56 -1.73
N CYS A 136 8.31 -22.35 -1.17
CA CYS A 136 9.11 -21.17 -1.44
C CYS A 136 9.05 -20.16 -0.28
N PRO A 137 9.67 -20.47 0.87
CA PRO A 137 9.42 -19.80 2.15
C PRO A 137 10.22 -18.51 2.31
N PHE A 138 10.13 -17.61 1.32
CA PHE A 138 10.88 -16.36 1.28
C PHE A 138 9.94 -15.15 1.24
N ILE A 139 10.47 -14.00 1.68
CA ILE A 139 9.98 -12.72 1.17
C ILE A 139 10.25 -12.71 -0.33
N ARG A 140 9.21 -12.39 -1.11
CA ARG A 140 9.21 -12.55 -2.55
C ARG A 140 9.85 -11.36 -3.24
N THR A 141 10.85 -11.64 -4.06
CA THR A 141 11.63 -10.69 -4.84
C THR A 141 11.51 -10.95 -6.34
N THR A 142 12.03 -10.05 -7.16
CA THR A 142 12.12 -10.24 -8.63
C THR A 142 12.90 -11.52 -8.95
N LYS A 143 13.90 -11.86 -8.14
CA LYS A 143 14.80 -13.01 -8.34
C LYS A 143 14.25 -14.36 -7.90
N ASN A 144 13.35 -14.41 -6.91
CA ASN A 144 12.88 -15.68 -6.31
C ASN A 144 11.38 -15.97 -6.54
N SER A 145 10.64 -15.06 -7.17
CA SER A 145 9.18 -15.22 -7.34
C SER A 145 8.79 -16.31 -8.33
N LEU A 146 9.55 -16.47 -9.42
CA LEU A 146 9.31 -17.51 -10.42
C LEU A 146 9.88 -18.87 -10.01
N ASN A 147 11.09 -18.88 -9.47
CA ASN A 147 11.77 -20.07 -8.98
C ASN A 147 12.71 -19.68 -7.85
N CYS A 148 12.49 -20.25 -6.66
CA CYS A 148 13.33 -19.98 -5.50
C CYS A 148 14.25 -21.13 -5.12
N THR A 149 14.18 -22.29 -5.79
CA THR A 149 15.07 -23.44 -5.57
C THR A 149 16.55 -23.05 -5.45
N PRO A 150 17.09 -22.11 -6.26
CA PRO A 150 18.50 -21.70 -6.13
C PRO A 150 18.87 -21.04 -4.80
N TYR A 151 17.90 -20.48 -4.07
CA TYR A 151 18.10 -19.78 -2.79
C TYR A 151 17.79 -20.65 -1.58
N TRP A 152 17.32 -21.88 -1.79
CA TRP A 152 17.14 -22.84 -0.71
C TRP A 152 18.49 -23.28 -0.20
N THR A 153 18.78 -22.92 1.05
CA THR A 153 19.77 -23.63 1.85
C THR A 153 19.00 -24.69 2.64
N ASP A 154 19.34 -25.96 2.45
CA ASP A 154 18.86 -27.01 3.34
C ASP A 154 19.16 -26.57 4.77
N ALA A 155 18.16 -26.64 5.65
CA ALA A 155 18.39 -26.41 7.06
C ALA A 155 19.41 -27.49 7.50
N ALA A 156 20.65 -27.06 7.73
CA ALA A 156 21.68 -27.92 8.24
C ALA A 156 21.25 -28.34 9.66
N TRP A 157 20.66 -29.53 9.75
CA TRP A 157 20.37 -30.22 11.00
C TRP A 157 21.43 -31.28 11.26
#